data_AF-A0A564YP29-F1
#
_entry.id   AF-A0A564YP29-F1
#
_cell.length_a   1.000
_cell.length_b   1.000
_cell.length_c   1.000
_cell.angle_alpha   90.00
_cell.angle_beta   90.00
_cell.angle_gamma   90.00
#
_symmetry.space_group_name_H-M   'P 1'
#
loop_
_entity.id
_entity.type
_entity.pdbx_description
1 polymer ?
#
loop_
_entity_poly.entity_id
_entity_poly.type
_entity_poly.pdbx_seq_one_letter_code
_entity_poly.pdbx_strand_id
1 'polypeptide(L)'
;MATPELQSTVEASETGEFESVSCGKKFRKGLKDNLFTILTLIGVAGGFGIGFGVGTLNPTQEAITWIRMPGTIFIRLLQLTVLPVIAANIIVVMARMDLKENGKMGLATIGFVLGFDLLSGVVGVTIAALIKPGLSTTLRVNKTETLGKNDAPVTTSDVFSDLFLNIFADNIIGLAIYQTKTIRVWTYFPITNVTEAVQTRLESTDMIGLIFTSIAFGIASGAAKEHGKVFVDFFDSLGDVVLILMRWFLLYVLQSISTHEYKSTIHFYFPSSL
;
A
#
# COMPACT_ATOMS: atom_id res chain seq x y z
N MET A 1 72.00 -16.12 -40.96
CA MET A 1 72.02 -15.46 -42.28
C MET A 1 70.56 -15.27 -42.69
N ALA A 2 70.10 -14.01 -42.68
CA ALA A 2 68.87 -13.45 -43.26
C ALA A 2 67.51 -14.09 -42.88
N THR A 3 66.42 -13.40 -42.50
CA THR A 3 66.06 -12.01 -42.11
C THR A 3 64.61 -12.11 -41.57
N PRO A 4 64.14 -11.13 -40.77
CA PRO A 4 62.96 -11.26 -39.92
C PRO A 4 61.68 -10.71 -40.56
N GLU A 5 60.52 -11.29 -40.23
CA GLU A 5 59.22 -10.69 -40.50
C GLU A 5 58.32 -10.76 -39.26
N LEU A 6 57.78 -9.57 -38.94
CA LEU A 6 56.65 -9.29 -38.05
C LEU A 6 56.77 -9.61 -36.55
N GLN A 7 57.52 -8.74 -35.86
CA GLN A 7 57.10 -8.24 -34.55
C GLN A 7 57.39 -6.73 -34.49
N SER A 8 56.44 -5.99 -33.91
CA SER A 8 56.52 -4.60 -33.47
C SER A 8 56.75 -3.52 -34.53
N THR A 9 55.78 -3.35 -35.42
CA THR A 9 55.31 -1.98 -35.73
C THR A 9 54.03 -1.75 -34.95
N VAL A 10 53.78 -0.49 -34.58
CA VAL A 10 52.69 -0.02 -33.69
C VAL A 10 53.01 -0.08 -32.18
N GLU A 11 54.19 0.41 -31.79
CA GLU A 11 54.29 1.27 -30.60
C GLU A 11 54.13 2.72 -31.08
N ALA A 12 52.89 3.19 -31.17
CA ALA A 12 52.55 4.61 -31.14
C ALA A 12 51.03 4.74 -31.00
N SER A 13 50.62 5.53 -30.01
CA SER A 13 49.26 6.06 -29.85
C SER A 13 48.30 5.25 -28.98
N GLU A 14 48.69 5.01 -27.72
CA GLU A 14 47.75 5.08 -26.59
C GLU A 14 48.18 6.19 -25.62
N THR A 15 48.17 7.43 -26.10
CA THR A 15 47.87 8.56 -25.20
C THR A 15 46.36 8.54 -24.96
N GLY A 16 45.92 7.66 -24.06
CA GLY A 16 44.60 7.75 -23.45
C GLY A 16 44.53 9.07 -22.69
N GLU A 17 43.85 10.05 -23.26
CA GLU A 17 43.41 11.24 -22.55
C GLU A 17 42.68 10.79 -21.28
N PHE A 18 43.25 11.13 -20.12
CA PHE A 18 42.47 11.21 -18.88
C PHE A 18 41.49 12.39 -19.04
N GLU A 19 40.42 12.19 -19.81
CA GLU A 19 39.25 13.06 -19.73
C GLU A 19 38.74 12.97 -18.29
N SER A 20 38.85 14.09 -17.57
CA SER A 20 38.18 14.29 -16.29
C SER A 20 36.67 14.14 -16.51
N VAL A 21 36.15 12.91 -16.34
CA VAL A 21 34.70 12.68 -16.39
C VAL A 21 34.09 13.40 -15.19
N SER A 22 33.65 14.63 -15.47
CA SER A 22 33.04 15.56 -14.53
C SER A 22 32.05 14.81 -13.62
N CYS A 23 32.34 14.83 -12.32
CA CYS A 23 31.51 14.24 -11.26
C CYS A 23 30.02 14.64 -11.41
N GLY A 24 29.76 15.84 -11.95
CA GLY A 24 28.42 16.33 -12.27
C GLY A 24 27.68 15.56 -13.38
N LYS A 25 28.36 14.99 -14.38
CA LYS A 25 27.70 14.17 -15.43
C LYS A 25 27.26 12.81 -14.88
N LYS A 26 28.07 12.18 -14.01
CA LYS A 26 27.69 10.94 -13.29
C LYS A 26 26.58 11.19 -12.28
N PHE A 27 26.64 12.31 -11.55
CA PHE A 27 25.59 12.75 -10.62
C PHE A 27 24.26 13.05 -11.33
N ARG A 28 24.29 13.77 -12.46
CA ARG A 28 23.10 14.06 -13.27
C ARG A 28 22.51 12.81 -13.92
N LYS A 29 23.33 11.80 -14.24
CA LYS A 29 22.86 10.49 -14.70
C LYS A 29 22.17 9.73 -13.56
N GLY A 30 22.81 9.63 -12.39
CA GLY A 30 22.22 9.00 -11.21
C GLY A 30 20.94 9.66 -10.71
N LEU A 31 20.81 10.99 -10.85
CA LEU A 31 19.60 11.75 -10.52
C LEU A 31 18.44 11.44 -11.48
N LYS A 32 18.73 11.20 -12.77
CA LYS A 32 17.72 10.77 -13.75
C LYS A 32 17.29 9.32 -13.51
N ASP A 33 18.22 8.46 -13.13
CA ASP A 33 17.96 7.03 -12.91
C ASP A 33 17.08 6.80 -11.67
N ASN A 34 17.18 7.68 -10.65
CA ASN A 34 16.40 7.61 -9.41
C ASN A 34 15.35 8.72 -9.28
N LEU A 35 15.00 9.37 -10.39
CA LEU A 35 14.13 10.55 -10.40
C LEU A 35 12.80 10.30 -9.68
N PHE A 36 12.19 9.14 -9.90
CA PHE A 36 10.92 8.78 -9.27
C PHE A 36 11.03 8.71 -7.74
N THR A 37 12.02 7.99 -7.22
CA THR A 37 12.27 7.85 -5.77
C THR A 37 12.60 9.18 -5.11
N ILE A 38 13.35 10.05 -5.80
CA ILE A 38 13.70 11.37 -5.29
C ILE A 38 12.46 12.27 -5.27
N LEU A 39 11.62 12.21 -6.31
CA LEU A 39 10.38 12.98 -6.39
C LEU A 39 9.38 12.58 -5.29
N THR A 40 9.26 11.29 -4.96
CA THR A 40 8.41 10.84 -3.86
C THR A 40 8.94 11.31 -2.50
N LEU A 41 10.25 11.28 -2.29
CA LEU A 41 10.86 11.76 -1.05
C LEU A 41 10.65 13.28 -0.87
N ILE A 42 10.84 14.06 -1.92
CA ILE A 42 10.56 15.51 -1.92
C ILE A 42 9.07 15.76 -1.67
N GLY A 43 8.18 14.99 -2.31
CA GLY A 43 6.73 15.08 -2.10
C GLY A 43 6.33 14.82 -0.65
N VAL A 44 6.92 13.81 0.00
CA VAL A 44 6.70 13.53 1.42
C VAL A 44 7.21 14.67 2.30
N ALA A 45 8.44 15.14 2.08
CA ALA A 45 9.02 16.23 2.84
C ALA A 45 8.23 17.55 2.69
N GLY A 46 7.83 17.88 1.46
CA GLY A 46 6.97 19.03 1.15
C GLY A 46 5.59 18.90 1.79
N GLY A 47 4.98 17.72 1.74
CA GLY A 47 3.70 17.43 2.40
C GLY A 47 3.76 17.62 3.91
N PHE A 48 4.84 17.17 4.57
CA PHE A 48 5.05 17.45 6.00
C PHE A 48 5.26 18.95 6.28
N GLY A 49 6.03 19.64 5.45
CA GLY A 49 6.25 21.09 5.59
C GLY A 49 4.96 21.90 5.50
N ILE A 50 4.15 21.63 4.47
CA ILE A 50 2.83 22.26 4.28
C ILE A 50 1.90 21.87 5.42
N GLY A 51 1.86 20.59 5.81
CA GLY A 51 1.01 20.10 6.90
C GLY A 51 1.30 20.78 8.24
N PHE A 52 2.58 20.95 8.58
CA PHE A 52 2.99 21.66 9.80
C PHE A 52 2.69 23.16 9.69
N GLY A 53 2.99 23.78 8.56
CA GLY A 53 2.75 25.22 8.34
C GLY A 53 1.26 25.59 8.34
N VAL A 54 0.40 24.77 7.72
CA VAL A 54 -1.05 24.97 7.78
C VAL A 54 -1.60 24.64 9.17
N GLY A 55 -1.03 23.64 9.85
CA GLY A 55 -1.44 23.25 11.21
C GLY A 55 -1.28 24.36 12.25
N THR A 56 -0.28 25.23 12.13
CA THR A 56 -0.09 26.37 13.05
C THR A 56 -1.09 27.50 12.85
N LEU A 57 -1.75 27.55 11.70
CA LEU A 57 -2.69 28.62 11.32
C LEU A 57 -4.14 28.37 11.78
N ASN A 58 -4.42 27.24 12.45
CA ASN A 58 -5.77 26.84 12.89
C ASN A 58 -6.86 27.02 11.79
N PRO A 59 -6.71 26.35 10.63
CA PRO A 59 -7.60 26.56 9.48
C PRO A 59 -9.04 26.12 9.77
N THR A 60 -10.00 26.76 9.10
CA THR A 60 -11.41 26.38 9.13
C THR A 60 -11.61 24.94 8.63
N GLN A 61 -12.63 24.24 9.14
CA GLN A 61 -12.98 22.86 8.74
C GLN A 61 -13.19 22.69 7.22
N GLU A 62 -13.72 23.71 6.56
CA GLU A 62 -13.88 23.73 5.10
C GLU A 62 -12.53 23.71 4.38
N ALA A 63 -11.56 24.52 4.83
CA ALA A 63 -10.22 24.55 4.26
C ALA A 63 -9.50 23.20 4.44
N ILE A 64 -9.62 22.59 5.62
CA ILE A 64 -9.09 21.24 5.89
C ILE A 64 -9.71 20.21 4.92
N THR A 65 -11.02 20.30 4.70
CA THR A 65 -11.73 19.39 3.79
C THR A 65 -11.17 19.49 2.37
N TRP A 66 -11.07 20.70 1.81
CA TRP A 66 -10.54 20.92 0.47
C TRP A 66 -9.07 20.51 0.32
N ILE A 67 -8.24 20.77 1.33
CA ILE A 67 -6.84 20.32 1.35
C ILE A 67 -6.75 18.78 1.35
N ARG A 68 -7.67 18.10 2.05
CA ARG A 68 -7.71 16.62 2.14
C ARG A 68 -8.29 15.95 0.90
N MET A 69 -9.10 16.64 0.10
CA MET A 69 -9.79 16.07 -1.07
C MET A 69 -8.87 15.31 -2.05
N PRO A 70 -7.75 15.87 -2.56
CA PRO A 70 -6.89 15.17 -3.52
C PRO A 70 -6.27 13.89 -2.94
N GLY A 71 -5.96 13.85 -1.64
CA GLY A 71 -5.51 12.63 -0.97
C GLY A 71 -6.62 11.59 -0.85
N THR A 72 -7.86 12.03 -0.58
CA THR A 72 -9.02 11.12 -0.44
C THR A 72 -9.41 10.49 -1.78
N ILE A 73 -9.67 11.33 -2.78
CA ILE A 73 -9.07 11.23 -4.12
C ILE A 73 -8.33 9.93 -4.46
N PHE A 74 -7.02 10.06 -4.25
CA PHE A 74 -6.00 9.06 -4.48
C PHE A 74 -6.25 7.75 -3.74
N ILE A 75 -6.56 7.79 -2.44
CA ILE A 75 -6.79 6.57 -1.65
C ILE A 75 -7.99 5.77 -2.17
N ARG A 76 -9.09 6.43 -2.56
CA ARG A 76 -10.26 5.73 -3.14
C ARG A 76 -9.93 5.01 -4.44
N LEU A 77 -9.08 5.62 -5.26
CA LEU A 77 -8.67 5.04 -6.55
C LEU A 77 -7.65 3.91 -6.37
N LEU A 78 -6.80 3.97 -5.34
CA LEU A 78 -6.02 2.81 -4.91
C LEU A 78 -6.94 1.68 -4.44
N GLN A 79 -7.92 1.96 -3.58
CA GLN A 79 -8.83 0.93 -3.06
C GLN A 79 -9.65 0.25 -4.16
N LEU A 80 -10.11 1.01 -5.17
CA LEU A 80 -10.88 0.49 -6.31
C LEU A 80 -10.11 -0.56 -7.12
N THR A 81 -8.79 -0.41 -7.23
CA THR A 81 -7.95 -1.26 -8.08
C THR A 81 -7.28 -2.38 -7.30
N VAL A 82 -7.04 -2.20 -6.01
CA VAL A 82 -6.46 -3.23 -5.12
C VAL A 82 -7.28 -4.51 -5.12
N LEU A 83 -8.62 -4.42 -4.98
CA LEU A 83 -9.49 -5.60 -4.91
C LEU A 83 -9.38 -6.52 -6.14
N PRO A 84 -9.64 -6.06 -7.38
CA PRO A 84 -9.57 -6.92 -8.55
C PRO A 84 -8.13 -7.40 -8.85
N VAL A 85 -7.11 -6.59 -8.58
CA VAL A 85 -5.70 -6.99 -8.76
C VAL A 85 -5.32 -8.11 -7.80
N ILE A 86 -5.68 -8.02 -6.52
CA ILE A 86 -5.38 -9.06 -5.53
C ILE A 86 -6.07 -10.36 -5.93
N ALA A 87 -7.37 -10.31 -6.25
CA ALA A 87 -8.13 -11.50 -6.62
C ALA A 87 -7.55 -12.19 -7.85
N ALA A 88 -7.31 -11.43 -8.93
CA ALA A 88 -6.73 -11.93 -10.18
C ALA A 88 -5.35 -12.57 -9.95
N ASN A 89 -4.44 -11.84 -9.32
CA ASN A 89 -3.07 -12.32 -9.11
C ASN A 89 -3.02 -13.58 -8.24
N ILE A 90 -3.82 -13.63 -7.17
CA ILE A 90 -3.83 -14.80 -6.28
C ILE A 90 -4.41 -16.02 -7.00
N ILE A 91 -5.52 -15.87 -7.72
CA ILE A 91 -6.12 -16.97 -8.49
C ILE A 91 -5.10 -17.53 -9.50
N VAL A 92 -4.46 -16.67 -10.28
CA VAL A 92 -3.47 -17.07 -11.30
C VAL A 92 -2.25 -17.74 -10.68
N VAL A 93 -1.69 -17.15 -9.61
CA VAL A 93 -0.52 -17.71 -8.91
C VAL A 93 -0.84 -19.09 -8.32
N MET A 94 -1.99 -19.22 -7.66
CA MET A 94 -2.36 -20.48 -7.01
C MET A 94 -2.75 -21.57 -8.02
N ALA A 95 -3.33 -21.20 -9.18
CA ALA A 95 -3.67 -22.16 -10.22
C ALA A 95 -2.45 -22.69 -11.00
N ARG A 96 -1.40 -21.87 -11.12
CA ARG A 96 -0.14 -22.24 -11.80
C ARG A 96 0.86 -22.95 -10.86
N MET A 97 0.59 -22.99 -9.56
CA MET A 97 1.50 -23.54 -8.57
C MET A 97 1.21 -25.03 -8.30
N ASP A 98 2.22 -25.87 -8.48
CA ASP A 98 2.16 -27.28 -8.08
C ASP A 98 2.35 -27.43 -6.56
N LEU A 99 1.24 -27.52 -5.81
CA LEU A 99 1.24 -27.64 -4.35
C LEU A 99 2.05 -28.84 -3.82
N LYS A 100 2.16 -29.93 -4.59
CA LYS A 100 2.88 -31.13 -4.18
C LYS A 100 4.40 -30.91 -4.14
N GLU A 101 4.92 -30.17 -5.10
CA GLU A 101 6.36 -29.90 -5.22
C GLU A 101 6.75 -28.65 -4.42
N ASN A 102 5.92 -27.60 -4.48
CA ASN A 102 6.18 -26.31 -3.85
C ASN A 102 5.64 -26.20 -2.42
N GLY A 103 4.84 -27.15 -1.94
CA GLY A 103 4.20 -27.09 -0.62
C GLY A 103 5.18 -27.02 0.55
N LYS A 104 6.36 -27.67 0.43
CA LYS A 104 7.42 -27.59 1.46
C LYS A 104 8.02 -26.18 1.54
N MET A 105 8.26 -25.56 0.39
CA MET A 105 8.77 -24.18 0.31
C MET A 105 7.72 -23.17 0.80
N GLY A 106 6.44 -23.40 0.47
CA GLY A 106 5.32 -22.62 0.97
C GLY A 106 5.20 -22.69 2.50
N LEU A 107 5.23 -23.90 3.07
CA LEU A 107 5.15 -24.09 4.52
C LEU A 107 6.37 -23.52 5.25
N ALA A 108 7.58 -23.67 4.70
CA ALA A 108 8.79 -23.06 5.24
C ALA A 108 8.69 -21.52 5.24
N THR A 109 8.15 -20.94 4.17
CA THR A 109 7.91 -19.49 4.09
C THR A 109 6.89 -19.03 5.13
N ILE A 110 5.77 -19.72 5.29
CA ILE A 110 4.76 -19.39 6.33
C ILE A 110 5.39 -19.46 7.72
N GLY A 111 6.16 -20.51 8.02
CA GLY A 111 6.86 -20.64 9.29
C GLY A 111 7.87 -19.51 9.53
N PHE A 112 8.61 -19.12 8.50
CA PHE A 112 9.55 -17.99 8.56
C PHE A 112 8.85 -16.66 8.84
N VAL A 113 7.77 -16.36 8.11
CA VAL A 113 6.99 -15.12 8.30
C VAL A 113 6.41 -15.05 9.71
N LEU A 114 5.74 -16.11 10.17
CA LEU A 114 5.18 -16.16 11.52
C LEU A 114 6.26 -16.03 12.60
N GLY A 115 7.41 -16.69 12.42
CA GLY A 115 8.53 -16.58 13.35
C GLY A 115 9.11 -15.17 13.42
N PHE A 116 9.28 -14.51 12.27
CA PHE A 116 9.79 -13.15 12.20
C PHE A 116 8.81 -12.12 12.78
N ASP A 117 7.50 -12.28 12.52
CA ASP A 117 6.46 -11.41 13.10
C ASP A 117 6.38 -11.53 14.62
N LEU A 118 6.51 -12.74 15.17
CA LEU A 118 6.57 -12.95 16.62
C LEU A 118 7.80 -12.28 17.23
N LEU A 119 8.98 -12.44 16.60
CA LEU A 119 10.21 -11.79 17.07
C LEU A 119 10.09 -10.26 17.00
N SER A 120 9.57 -9.74 15.89
CA SER A 120 9.31 -8.31 15.68
C SER A 120 8.36 -7.76 16.74
N GLY A 121 7.27 -8.48 17.04
CA GLY A 121 6.31 -8.13 18.08
C GLY A 121 6.94 -8.03 19.47
N VAL A 122 7.80 -8.98 19.85
CA VAL A 122 8.51 -8.94 21.14
C VAL A 122 9.41 -7.72 21.24
N VAL A 123 10.17 -7.41 20.17
CA VAL A 123 11.03 -6.22 20.12
C VAL A 123 10.19 -4.94 20.22
N GLY A 124 9.08 -4.86 19.46
CA GLY A 124 8.17 -3.72 19.48
C GLY A 124 7.56 -3.46 20.85
N VAL A 125 7.05 -4.50 21.51
CA VAL A 125 6.48 -4.42 22.87
C VAL A 125 7.55 -4.02 23.89
N THR A 126 8.75 -4.60 23.79
CA THR A 126 9.86 -4.28 24.71
C THR A 126 10.24 -2.81 24.62
N ILE A 127 10.44 -2.29 23.41
CA ILE A 127 10.78 -0.87 23.19
C ILE A 127 9.64 0.04 23.65
N ALA A 128 8.38 -0.29 23.32
CA ALA A 128 7.22 0.49 23.75
C ALA A 128 7.09 0.54 25.28
N ALA A 129 7.34 -0.57 25.98
CA ALA A 129 7.29 -0.65 27.43
C ALA A 129 8.44 0.12 28.11
N LEU A 130 9.60 0.23 27.46
CA LEU A 130 10.76 1.00 27.96
C LEU A 130 10.57 2.51 27.75
N ILE A 131 10.17 2.93 26.55
CA ILE A 131 10.03 4.34 26.20
C ILE A 131 8.75 4.94 26.81
N LYS A 132 7.68 4.15 26.94
CA LYS A 132 6.34 4.59 27.38
C LYS A 132 5.89 5.87 26.68
N PRO A 133 5.83 5.89 25.33
CA PRO A 133 5.46 7.09 24.60
C PRO A 133 4.05 7.54 25.02
N GLY A 134 3.86 8.85 25.21
CA GLY A 134 2.58 9.45 25.58
C GLY A 134 2.38 9.76 27.08
N LEU A 135 3.30 9.36 27.97
CA LEU A 135 3.19 9.68 29.40
C LEU A 135 3.28 11.20 29.69
N SER A 136 3.98 11.95 28.84
CA SER A 136 4.23 13.39 29.01
C SER A 136 3.22 14.30 28.31
N THR A 137 2.23 13.75 27.60
CA THR A 137 1.24 14.56 26.88
C THR A 137 -0.08 14.52 27.63
N THR A 138 -0.41 15.60 28.35
CA THR A 138 -1.78 15.87 28.79
C THR A 138 -2.62 16.28 27.59
N LEU A 139 -2.80 15.37 26.63
CA LEU A 139 -3.84 15.52 25.65
C LEU A 139 -5.14 15.53 26.44
N ARG A 140 -5.79 16.69 26.54
CA ARG A 140 -7.23 16.74 26.77
C ARG A 140 -7.85 16.05 25.56
N VAL A 141 -7.87 14.73 25.60
CA VAL A 141 -8.72 13.92 24.75
C VAL A 141 -10.12 14.29 25.19
N ASN A 142 -10.67 15.36 24.60
CA ASN A 142 -12.10 15.42 24.41
C ASN A 142 -12.41 14.07 23.75
N LYS A 143 -13.05 13.17 24.49
CA LYS A 143 -13.53 11.87 23.99
C LYS A 143 -14.53 12.16 22.87
N THR A 144 -14.02 12.50 21.70
CA THR A 144 -14.67 12.41 20.41
C THR A 144 -14.17 11.16 19.69
N GLU A 145 -13.62 10.18 20.43
CA GLU A 145 -13.68 8.81 19.96
C GLU A 145 -15.13 8.37 20.08
N THR A 146 -15.74 8.24 18.91
CA THR A 146 -17.09 7.80 18.64
C THR A 146 -17.28 6.33 19.03
N LEU A 147 -17.10 6.00 20.30
CA LEU A 147 -17.95 4.99 20.91
C LEU A 147 -19.33 5.62 20.95
N GLY A 148 -20.32 5.01 20.30
CA GLY A 148 -21.71 5.34 20.53
C GLY A 148 -21.93 5.42 22.05
N LYS A 149 -22.83 6.29 22.51
CA LYS A 149 -23.06 6.51 23.95
C LYS A 149 -23.28 5.21 24.75
N ASN A 150 -23.69 4.14 24.05
CA ASN A 150 -24.00 2.81 24.58
C ASN A 150 -22.96 1.73 24.23
N ASP A 151 -21.84 2.06 23.57
CA ASP A 151 -20.86 1.06 23.14
C ASP A 151 -19.97 0.63 24.32
N ALA A 152 -19.80 -0.68 24.45
CA ALA A 152 -18.93 -1.31 25.42
C ALA A 152 -17.61 -1.74 24.75
N PRO A 153 -16.51 -1.84 25.52
CA PRO A 153 -15.26 -2.35 24.97
C PRO A 153 -15.45 -3.77 24.41
N VAL A 154 -14.96 -3.97 23.19
CA VAL A 154 -14.92 -5.30 22.57
C VAL A 154 -13.92 -6.19 23.30
N THR A 155 -14.23 -7.48 23.40
CA THR A 155 -13.31 -8.45 24.01
C THR A 155 -12.42 -9.05 22.95
N THR A 156 -11.21 -9.45 23.32
CA THR A 156 -10.25 -10.11 22.40
C THR A 156 -10.85 -11.33 21.70
N SER A 157 -11.71 -12.09 22.38
CA SER A 157 -12.43 -13.23 21.79
C SER A 157 -13.37 -12.82 20.65
N ASP A 158 -13.98 -11.64 20.72
CA ASP A 158 -14.86 -11.14 19.65
C ASP A 158 -14.03 -10.84 18.40
N VAL A 159 -12.87 -10.21 18.59
CA VAL A 159 -11.94 -9.88 17.49
C VAL A 159 -11.39 -11.15 16.82
N PHE A 160 -11.05 -12.18 17.60
CA PHE A 160 -10.65 -13.47 17.04
C PHE A 160 -11.79 -14.16 16.31
N SER A 161 -13.02 -14.11 16.84
CA SER A 161 -14.19 -14.65 16.16
C SER A 161 -14.43 -13.93 14.83
N ASP A 162 -14.36 -12.60 14.82
CA ASP A 162 -14.51 -11.79 13.61
C ASP A 162 -13.43 -12.15 12.57
N LEU A 163 -12.19 -12.39 12.99
CA LEU A 163 -11.12 -12.85 12.09
C LEU A 163 -11.49 -14.17 11.40
N PHE A 164 -11.96 -15.17 12.16
CA PHE A 164 -12.38 -16.45 11.59
C PHE A 164 -13.58 -16.32 10.65
N LEU A 165 -14.58 -15.51 11.03
CA LEU A 165 -15.76 -15.26 10.20
C LEU A 165 -15.41 -14.53 8.90
N ASN A 166 -14.41 -13.64 8.93
CA ASN A 166 -13.89 -12.98 7.73
C ASN A 166 -13.04 -13.92 6.86
N ILE A 167 -12.30 -14.89 7.44
CA ILE A 167 -11.62 -15.94 6.64
C ILE A 167 -12.64 -16.76 5.86
N PHE A 168 -13.73 -17.16 6.51
CA PHE A 168 -14.80 -17.99 5.94
C PHE A 168 -16.08 -17.18 5.72
N ALA A 169 -16.01 -16.19 4.83
CA ALA A 169 -17.15 -15.33 4.56
C ALA A 169 -18.37 -16.09 4.02
N ASP A 170 -19.55 -15.58 4.37
CA ASP A 170 -20.86 -16.13 3.98
C ASP A 170 -21.25 -15.79 2.53
N ASN A 171 -20.59 -14.79 1.91
CA ASN A 171 -20.89 -14.35 0.55
C ASN A 171 -19.65 -13.77 -0.17
N ILE A 172 -19.33 -14.32 -1.35
CA ILE A 172 -18.19 -13.91 -2.18
C ILE A 172 -18.33 -12.47 -2.70
N ILE A 173 -19.53 -12.05 -3.13
CA ILE A 173 -19.78 -10.67 -3.57
C ILE A 173 -19.79 -9.73 -2.34
N GLY A 174 -20.28 -10.25 -1.22
CA GLY A 174 -20.28 -9.56 0.07
C GLY A 174 -18.88 -9.12 0.51
N LEU A 175 -17.84 -9.93 0.24
CA LEU A 175 -16.44 -9.61 0.55
C LEU A 175 -15.99 -8.25 0.02
N ALA A 176 -16.52 -7.82 -1.15
CA ALA A 176 -16.13 -6.56 -1.75
C ALA A 176 -16.69 -5.33 -1.01
N ILE A 177 -17.78 -5.51 -0.27
CA ILE A 177 -18.65 -4.45 0.23
C ILE A 177 -18.67 -4.41 1.76
N TYR A 178 -18.63 -5.59 2.39
CA TYR A 178 -18.85 -5.75 3.82
C TYR A 178 -17.76 -6.58 4.48
N GLN A 179 -17.46 -6.21 5.73
CA GLN A 179 -16.61 -6.95 6.64
C GLN A 179 -17.41 -7.26 7.93
N THR A 180 -17.28 -8.47 8.44
CA THR A 180 -17.89 -8.87 9.71
C THR A 180 -17.14 -8.23 10.87
N LYS A 181 -17.88 -7.57 11.76
CA LYS A 181 -17.36 -6.94 12.97
C LYS A 181 -18.36 -7.12 14.11
N THR A 182 -17.88 -7.49 15.28
CA THR A 182 -18.67 -7.54 16.50
C THR A 182 -18.51 -6.23 17.26
N ILE A 183 -19.64 -5.62 17.60
CA ILE A 183 -19.70 -4.51 18.56
C ILE A 183 -20.37 -5.01 19.84
N ARG A 184 -19.89 -4.53 20.99
CA ARG A 184 -20.56 -4.78 22.26
C ARG A 184 -21.36 -3.55 22.64
N VAL A 185 -22.60 -3.74 23.08
CA VAL A 185 -23.46 -2.66 23.56
C VAL A 185 -23.88 -2.92 25.00
N TRP A 186 -24.03 -1.85 25.77
CA TRP A 186 -24.61 -1.91 27.11
C TRP A 186 -26.13 -2.09 27.00
N THR A 187 -26.63 -3.20 27.52
CA THR A 187 -28.05 -3.57 27.42
C THR A 187 -28.98 -2.56 28.11
N TYR A 188 -28.49 -1.89 29.17
CA TYR A 188 -29.27 -0.96 30.00
C TYR A 188 -28.50 0.34 30.27
N PHE A 189 -28.21 1.18 29.28
CA PHE A 189 -27.51 2.45 29.54
C PHE A 189 -28.32 3.39 30.47
N PRO A 190 -27.72 4.03 31.52
CA PRO A 190 -26.28 4.11 31.85
C PRO A 190 -25.73 3.00 32.77
N ILE A 191 -26.50 1.95 33.05
CA ILE A 191 -26.09 0.80 33.87
C ILE A 191 -25.19 -0.14 33.04
N THR A 192 -23.90 -0.17 33.38
CA THR A 192 -22.86 -0.90 32.65
C THR A 192 -22.54 -2.29 33.26
N ASN A 193 -23.57 -3.08 33.59
CA ASN A 193 -23.38 -4.41 34.20
C ASN A 193 -23.38 -5.56 33.18
N VAL A 194 -24.12 -5.42 32.09
CA VAL A 194 -24.33 -6.49 31.11
C VAL A 194 -24.10 -5.96 29.70
N THR A 195 -23.17 -6.59 28.99
CA THR A 195 -22.91 -6.33 27.58
C THR A 195 -23.51 -7.41 26.70
N GLU A 196 -24.04 -7.01 25.56
CA GLU A 196 -24.48 -7.92 24.52
C GLU A 196 -23.56 -7.76 23.31
N ALA A 197 -23.13 -8.88 22.73
CA ALA A 197 -22.33 -8.90 21.52
C ALA A 197 -23.26 -8.94 20.30
N VAL A 198 -23.20 -7.90 19.48
CA VAL A 198 -23.98 -7.78 18.25
C VAL A 198 -23.03 -7.82 17.08
N GLN A 199 -23.18 -8.86 16.25
CA GLN A 199 -22.46 -8.94 14.98
C GLN A 199 -23.09 -7.94 14.00
N THR A 200 -22.25 -7.13 13.38
CA THR A 200 -22.65 -6.15 12.38
C THR A 200 -21.75 -6.26 11.14
N ARG A 201 -22.24 -5.71 10.03
CA ARG A 201 -21.50 -5.60 8.77
C ARG A 201 -20.96 -4.19 8.65
N LEU A 202 -19.64 -4.04 8.73
CA LEU A 202 -18.95 -2.80 8.44
C LEU A 202 -18.88 -2.62 6.91
N GLU A 203 -19.23 -1.44 6.41
CA GLU A 203 -19.07 -1.07 4.99
C GLU A 203 -17.57 -0.89 4.65
N SER A 204 -16.90 -2.01 4.46
CA SER A 204 -15.49 -2.10 4.12
C SER A 204 -15.24 -3.42 3.40
N THR A 205 -14.25 -3.44 2.50
CA THR A 205 -13.83 -4.68 1.84
C THR A 205 -13.15 -5.63 2.82
N ASP A 206 -13.61 -6.87 2.88
CA ASP A 206 -12.96 -7.96 3.58
C ASP A 206 -11.83 -8.56 2.73
N MET A 207 -10.62 -8.03 2.93
CA MET A 207 -9.43 -8.49 2.22
C MET A 207 -8.99 -9.89 2.64
N ILE A 208 -9.26 -10.33 3.87
CA ILE A 208 -8.84 -11.64 4.36
C ILE A 208 -9.68 -12.72 3.68
N GLY A 209 -11.00 -12.55 3.68
CA GLY A 209 -11.91 -13.43 2.98
C GLY A 209 -11.70 -13.42 1.47
N LEU A 210 -11.37 -12.27 0.87
CA LEU A 210 -10.99 -12.15 -0.54
C LEU A 210 -9.77 -13.01 -0.87
N ILE A 211 -8.71 -12.92 -0.06
CA ILE A 211 -7.48 -13.71 -0.24
C ILE A 211 -7.80 -15.21 -0.10
N PHE A 212 -8.47 -15.60 0.98
CA PHE A 212 -8.80 -17.01 1.24
C PHE A 212 -9.63 -17.62 0.10
N THR A 213 -10.68 -16.91 -0.33
CA THR A 213 -11.56 -17.32 -1.43
C THR A 213 -10.80 -17.40 -2.76
N SER A 214 -9.93 -16.43 -3.04
CA SER A 214 -9.10 -16.42 -4.26
C SER A 214 -8.09 -17.58 -4.29
N ILE A 215 -7.51 -17.93 -3.13
CA ILE A 215 -6.65 -19.11 -3.01
C ILE A 215 -7.44 -20.38 -3.33
N ALA A 216 -8.63 -20.54 -2.73
CA ALA A 216 -9.49 -21.70 -2.97
C ALA A 216 -9.87 -21.83 -4.46
N PHE A 217 -10.27 -20.73 -5.11
CA PHE A 217 -10.57 -20.73 -6.55
C PHE A 217 -9.34 -21.01 -7.41
N GLY A 218 -8.17 -20.47 -7.07
CA GLY A 218 -6.94 -20.74 -7.79
C GLY A 218 -6.56 -22.22 -7.74
N ILE A 219 -6.55 -22.81 -6.54
CA ILE A 219 -6.26 -24.24 -6.35
C ILE A 219 -7.28 -25.12 -7.10
N ALA A 220 -8.58 -24.80 -6.99
CA ALA A 220 -9.64 -25.53 -7.69
C ALA A 220 -9.50 -25.42 -9.23
N SER A 221 -9.10 -24.26 -9.74
CA SER A 221 -8.87 -24.03 -11.17
C SER A 221 -7.66 -24.80 -11.68
N GLY A 222 -6.56 -24.86 -10.92
CA GLY A 222 -5.41 -25.70 -11.22
C GLY A 222 -5.79 -27.19 -11.24
N ALA A 223 -6.61 -27.63 -10.29
CA ALA A 223 -7.12 -29.01 -10.24
C ALA A 223 -8.05 -29.37 -11.42
N ALA A 224 -8.78 -28.39 -11.98
CA ALA A 224 -9.66 -28.57 -13.13
C ALA A 224 -8.94 -28.70 -14.48
N LYS A 225 -7.60 -28.57 -14.51
CA LYS A 225 -6.73 -28.76 -15.69
C LYS A 225 -7.22 -27.99 -16.92
N GLU A 226 -7.64 -28.69 -17.98
CA GLU A 226 -8.01 -28.11 -19.27
C GLU A 226 -9.23 -27.17 -19.16
N HIS A 227 -10.21 -27.52 -18.33
CA HIS A 227 -11.38 -26.65 -18.09
C HIS A 227 -11.03 -25.43 -17.24
N GLY A 228 -10.04 -25.55 -16.36
CA GLY A 228 -9.57 -24.43 -15.52
C GLY A 228 -8.73 -23.40 -16.27
N LYS A 229 -8.10 -23.79 -17.39
CA LYS A 229 -7.20 -22.92 -18.14
C LYS A 229 -7.88 -21.64 -18.63
N VAL A 230 -9.08 -21.74 -19.20
CA VAL A 230 -9.85 -20.58 -19.69
C VAL A 230 -10.16 -19.60 -18.55
N PHE A 231 -10.47 -20.12 -17.37
CA PHE A 231 -10.74 -19.30 -16.18
C PHE A 231 -9.47 -18.57 -15.72
N VAL A 232 -8.33 -19.27 -15.66
CA VAL A 232 -7.05 -18.67 -15.28
C VAL A 232 -6.61 -17.60 -16.28
N ASP A 233 -6.72 -17.86 -17.58
CA ASP A 233 -6.32 -16.92 -18.63
C ASP A 233 -7.20 -15.64 -18.62
N PHE A 234 -8.49 -15.76 -18.25
CA PHE A 234 -9.36 -14.61 -18.01
C PHE A 234 -8.84 -13.74 -16.86
N PHE A 235 -8.51 -14.34 -15.72
CA PHE A 235 -8.01 -13.59 -14.55
C PHE A 235 -6.61 -13.01 -14.80
N ASP A 236 -5.76 -13.69 -15.56
CA ASP A 236 -4.45 -13.16 -15.98
C ASP A 236 -4.62 -11.87 -16.81
N SER A 237 -5.52 -11.93 -17.80
CA SER A 237 -5.87 -10.78 -18.64
C SER A 237 -6.53 -9.65 -17.82
N LEU A 238 -7.37 -9.99 -16.84
CA LEU A 238 -7.98 -9.02 -15.94
C LEU A 238 -6.91 -8.28 -15.13
N GLY A 239 -5.91 -8.99 -14.60
CA GLY A 239 -4.79 -8.40 -13.87
C GLY A 239 -4.05 -7.36 -14.70
N ASP A 240 -3.69 -7.71 -15.95
CA ASP A 240 -3.00 -6.81 -16.88
C ASP A 240 -3.82 -5.55 -17.19
N VAL A 241 -5.13 -5.70 -17.45
CA VAL A 241 -6.02 -4.58 -17.72
C VAL A 241 -6.11 -3.64 -16.52
N VAL A 242 -6.24 -4.17 -15.30
CA VAL A 242 -6.31 -3.32 -14.10
C VAL A 242 -4.98 -2.62 -13.82
N LEU A 243 -3.83 -3.26 -14.11
CA LEU A 243 -2.52 -2.63 -14.00
C LEU A 243 -2.35 -1.48 -15.00
N ILE A 244 -2.87 -1.61 -16.23
CA ILE A 244 -2.89 -0.51 -17.22
C ILE A 244 -3.77 0.64 -16.71
N LEU A 245 -4.97 0.34 -16.20
CA LEU A 245 -5.86 1.33 -15.59
C LEU A 245 -5.15 2.08 -14.46
N MET A 246 -4.43 1.36 -13.61
CA MET A 246 -3.65 1.94 -12.52
C MET A 246 -2.55 2.88 -13.00
N ARG A 247 -1.87 2.52 -14.10
CA ARG A 247 -0.86 3.39 -14.71
C ARG A 247 -1.49 4.68 -15.23
N TRP A 248 -2.64 4.61 -15.92
CA TRP A 248 -3.35 5.80 -16.38
C TRP A 248 -3.76 6.68 -15.21
N PHE A 249 -4.27 6.08 -14.14
CA PHE A 249 -4.66 6.80 -12.94
C PHE A 249 -3.47 7.53 -12.28
N LEU A 250 -2.36 6.82 -12.07
CA LEU A 250 -1.16 7.39 -11.45
C LEU A 250 -0.60 8.55 -12.28
N LEU A 251 -0.55 8.38 -13.61
CA LEU A 251 -0.12 9.44 -14.53
C LEU A 251 -1.06 10.64 -14.49
N TYR A 252 -2.37 10.41 -14.45
CA TYR A 252 -3.35 11.48 -14.33
C TYR A 252 -3.18 12.29 -13.03
N VAL A 253 -2.97 11.63 -11.89
CA VAL A 253 -2.71 12.30 -10.61
C VAL A 253 -1.41 13.10 -10.65
N LEU A 254 -0.33 12.49 -11.13
CA LEU A 254 0.97 13.17 -11.26
C LEU A 254 0.89 14.39 -12.20
N GLN A 255 0.18 14.25 -13.32
CA GLN A 255 -0.03 15.35 -14.27
C GLN A 255 -0.93 16.44 -13.68
N SER A 256 -1.97 16.08 -12.92
CA SER A 256 -2.83 17.03 -12.21
C SER A 256 -2.06 17.83 -11.16
N ILE A 257 -1.11 17.21 -10.46
CA ILE A 257 -0.22 17.90 -9.51
C ILE A 257 0.70 18.87 -10.27
N SER A 258 1.32 18.42 -11.37
CA SER A 258 2.27 19.25 -12.14
C SER A 258 1.61 20.41 -12.91
N THR A 259 0.39 20.25 -13.41
CA THR A 259 -0.32 21.32 -14.15
C THR A 259 -0.88 22.42 -13.24
N HIS A 260 -1.17 22.12 -11.97
CA HIS A 260 -1.62 23.13 -11.02
C HIS A 260 -0.47 24.08 -10.58
N GLU A 261 0.76 23.59 -10.61
CA GLU A 261 1.98 24.38 -10.35
C GLU A 261 2.34 25.30 -11.52
N TYR A 262 2.11 24.84 -12.76
CA TYR A 262 2.34 25.65 -13.97
C TYR A 262 1.30 26.77 -14.14
N LYS A 263 0.02 26.53 -13.83
CA LYS A 263 -1.03 27.55 -14.00
C LYS A 263 -0.97 28.66 -12.93
N SER A 264 -0.49 28.34 -11.72
CA SER A 264 -0.29 29.33 -10.64
C SER A 264 0.96 30.21 -10.85
N THR A 265 1.98 29.69 -11.55
CA THR A 265 3.20 30.44 -11.87
C THR A 265 3.00 31.42 -13.05
N ILE A 266 2.12 31.10 -14.00
CA ILE A 266 1.85 31.98 -15.16
C ILE A 266 0.99 33.21 -14.77
N HIS A 267 0.18 33.13 -13.71
CA HIS A 267 -0.57 34.29 -13.22
C HIS A 267 0.25 35.28 -12.39
N PHE A 268 1.49 34.94 -12.00
CA PHE A 268 2.42 35.84 -11.33
C PHE A 268 3.36 36.60 -12.29
N TYR A 269 3.35 36.29 -13.59
CA TYR A 269 4.24 36.91 -14.58
C TYR A 269 3.57 37.86 -15.58
N PHE A 270 2.26 38.09 -15.47
CA PHE A 270 1.58 39.18 -16.20
C PHE A 270 1.06 40.23 -15.21
N PRO A 271 1.87 41.26 -14.86
CA PRO A 271 1.31 42.47 -14.30
C PRO A 271 0.43 43.09 -15.39
N SER A 272 -0.86 43.21 -15.08
CA SER A 272 -1.82 43.95 -15.91
C SER A 272 -1.46 45.42 -15.83
N SER A 273 -0.69 45.91 -16.80
CA SER A 273 -0.62 47.33 -17.11
C SER A 273 -1.85 47.69 -17.94
N LEU A 274 -2.87 48.23 -17.26
CA LEU A 274 -3.81 49.23 -17.76
C LEU A 274 -4.57 49.82 -16.57
#